data_AF-A0AAU9XY86-F1
#
_entry.id   AF-A0AAU9XY86-F1
#
_cell.length_a   1.000
_cell.length_b   1.000
_cell.length_c   1.000
_cell.angle_alpha   90.00
_cell.angle_beta   90.00
_cell.angle_gamma   90.00
#
_symmetry.space_group_name_H-M   'P 1'
#
loop_
_entity.id
_entity.type
_entity.pdbx_description
1 polymer ?
#
loop_
_entity_poly.entity_id
_entity_poly.type
_entity_poly.pdbx_seq_one_letter_code
_entity_poly.pdbx_strand_id
1 'polypeptide(L)'
;MSKPFGVFCCLVFLALISSSTSHNPFEKFGVYCKPETYTRPVTKSGCGSQKVRVKACLGTCASYALPLDYSPHFKKVCECCKPSSTQMVTFNLPDCQSGISPIVQVESAVQCKCKMCT
;
A
#
# COMPACT_ATOMS: atom_id res chain seq x y z
N MET A 1 -4.15 59.34 -23.39
CA MET A 1 -5.05 58.97 -22.26
C MET A 1 -5.55 57.57 -22.52
N SER A 2 -4.81 56.54 -22.09
CA SER A 2 -5.09 55.13 -22.39
C SER A 2 -5.26 54.35 -21.10
N LYS A 3 -6.38 53.63 -21.01
CA LYS A 3 -7.01 53.02 -19.84
C LYS A 3 -6.07 52.10 -19.02
N PRO A 4 -5.95 52.29 -17.68
CA PRO A 4 -5.23 51.37 -16.79
C PRO A 4 -6.08 50.16 -16.35
N PHE A 5 -7.21 49.92 -17.02
CA PHE A 5 -8.22 48.96 -16.55
C PHE A 5 -7.85 47.50 -16.83
N GLY A 6 -7.07 47.24 -17.89
CA GLY A 6 -6.67 45.87 -18.26
C GLY A 6 -5.63 45.26 -17.32
N VAL A 7 -4.67 46.06 -16.85
CA VAL A 7 -3.59 45.60 -15.95
C VAL A 7 -4.14 45.23 -14.58
N PHE A 8 -5.09 46.02 -14.07
CA PHE A 8 -5.75 45.74 -12.79
C PHE A 8 -6.57 44.44 -12.83
N CYS A 9 -7.22 44.17 -13.97
CA CYS A 9 -7.98 42.94 -14.17
C CYS A 9 -7.07 41.70 -14.16
N CYS A 10 -5.92 41.74 -14.85
CA CYS A 10 -4.96 40.64 -14.87
C CYS A 10 -4.37 40.32 -13.49
N LEU A 11 -4.09 41.34 -12.66
CA LEU A 11 -3.57 41.13 -11.30
C LEU A 11 -4.62 40.50 -10.38
N VAL A 12 -5.90 40.86 -10.52
CA VAL A 12 -7.00 40.24 -9.77
C VAL A 12 -7.21 38.78 -10.17
N PHE A 13 -7.11 38.44 -11.46
CA PHE A 13 -7.15 37.04 -11.91
C PHE A 13 -5.96 36.22 -11.38
N LEU A 14 -4.74 36.77 -11.36
CA LEU A 14 -3.57 36.09 -10.78
C LEU A 14 -3.69 35.87 -9.27
N ALA A 15 -4.32 36.80 -8.53
CA ALA A 15 -4.58 36.65 -7.11
C ALA A 15 -5.66 35.59 -6.80
N LEU A 16 -6.63 35.37 -7.69
CA LEU A 16 -7.67 34.34 -7.54
C LEU A 16 -7.19 32.93 -7.90
N ILE A 17 -6.05 32.79 -8.59
CA ILE A 17 -5.33 31.51 -8.76
C ILE A 17 -4.43 31.27 -7.54
N SER A 18 -4.76 31.83 -6.37
CA SER A 18 -4.23 31.36 -5.09
C SER A 18 -4.66 29.91 -4.92
N SER A 19 -3.79 29.05 -5.46
CA SER A 19 -3.54 27.66 -5.16
C SER A 19 -4.56 27.08 -4.17
N SER A 20 -5.48 26.27 -4.70
CA SER A 20 -6.09 25.21 -3.91
C SER A 20 -4.97 24.28 -3.44
N THR A 21 -4.26 24.67 -2.39
CA THR A 21 -3.35 23.80 -1.68
C THR A 21 -4.23 22.73 -1.07
N SER A 22 -4.35 21.61 -1.78
CA SER A 22 -4.80 20.35 -1.21
C SER A 22 -3.84 20.06 -0.07
N HIS A 23 -4.24 20.43 1.15
CA HIS A 23 -3.54 20.05 2.36
C HIS A 23 -3.70 18.54 2.48
N ASN A 24 -2.81 17.79 1.86
CA ASN A 24 -2.72 16.36 2.10
C ASN A 24 -2.03 16.22 3.47
N PRO A 25 -2.78 15.87 4.55
CA PRO A 25 -2.19 15.77 5.88
C PRO A 25 -1.12 14.66 5.96
N PHE A 26 -1.02 13.80 4.93
CA PHE A 26 -0.04 12.72 4.84
C PHE A 26 1.24 13.11 4.08
N GLU A 27 1.35 14.33 3.56
CA GLU A 27 2.55 14.78 2.84
C GLU A 27 3.82 14.63 3.70
N LYS A 28 3.70 14.87 5.02
CA LYS A 28 4.81 14.71 5.98
C LYS A 28 5.09 13.26 6.40
N PHE A 29 4.13 12.35 6.24
CA PHE A 29 4.26 10.97 6.73
C PHE A 29 4.69 9.97 5.66
N GLY A 30 4.66 10.36 4.38
CA GLY A 30 5.17 9.60 3.26
C GLY A 30 4.43 8.26 3.04
N VAL A 31 3.95 8.03 1.83
CA VAL A 31 3.48 6.69 1.48
C VAL A 31 4.71 5.79 1.26
N TYR A 32 4.90 4.82 2.14
CA TYR A 32 5.91 3.79 2.00
C TYR A 32 5.21 2.45 1.84
N CYS A 33 5.38 1.74 0.73
CA CYS A 33 4.84 0.38 0.62
C CYS A 33 5.72 -0.44 -0.31
N LYS A 34 6.51 -1.36 0.26
CA LYS A 34 7.52 -2.10 -0.48
C LYS A 34 7.60 -3.57 -0.05
N PRO A 35 8.12 -4.45 -0.93
CA PRO A 35 8.44 -5.82 -0.55
C PRO A 35 9.64 -5.84 0.38
N GLU A 36 9.49 -6.49 1.54
CA GLU A 36 10.54 -6.70 2.54
C GLU A 36 10.76 -8.18 2.78
N THR A 37 11.99 -8.56 3.14
CA THR A 37 12.29 -9.97 3.45
C THR A 37 11.64 -10.37 4.77
N TYR A 38 10.84 -11.42 4.75
CA TYR A 38 10.14 -11.97 5.89
C TYR A 38 10.46 -13.45 6.06
N THR A 39 10.85 -13.82 7.28
CA THR A 39 11.15 -15.21 7.64
C THR A 39 9.96 -15.80 8.36
N ARG A 40 9.42 -16.92 7.85
CA ARG A 40 8.28 -17.61 8.47
C ARG A 40 8.53 -19.11 8.60
N PRO A 41 7.97 -19.77 9.62
CA PRO A 41 7.90 -21.22 9.63
C PRO A 41 6.96 -21.71 8.52
N VAL A 42 7.31 -22.86 7.95
CA VAL A 42 6.47 -23.65 7.05
C VAL A 42 6.43 -25.07 7.58
N THR A 43 5.25 -25.67 7.52
CA THR A 43 4.97 -27.03 7.93
C THR A 43 4.15 -27.71 6.84
N LYS A 44 4.35 -29.02 6.70
CA LYS A 44 3.57 -29.89 5.83
C LYS A 44 3.38 -31.20 6.56
N SER A 45 2.15 -31.71 6.60
CA SER A 45 1.85 -32.98 7.25
C SER A 45 2.75 -34.09 6.71
N GLY A 46 3.40 -34.84 7.61
CA GLY A 46 4.34 -35.91 7.24
C GLY A 46 5.77 -35.46 6.97
N CYS A 47 6.12 -34.19 7.17
CA CYS A 47 7.48 -33.64 7.10
C CYS A 47 7.82 -32.80 8.35
N GLY A 48 9.10 -32.55 8.56
CA GLY A 48 9.60 -31.59 9.55
C GLY A 48 9.28 -30.13 9.18
N SER A 49 9.39 -29.22 10.17
CA SER A 49 9.21 -27.78 9.96
C SER A 49 10.52 -27.09 9.56
N GLN A 50 10.43 -26.07 8.72
CA GLN A 50 11.57 -25.23 8.33
C GLN A 50 11.20 -23.74 8.34
N LYS A 51 12.13 -22.88 8.74
CA LYS A 51 12.02 -21.42 8.53
C LYS A 51 12.46 -21.09 7.11
N VAL A 52 11.58 -20.46 6.34
CA VAL A 52 11.83 -20.04 4.95
C VAL A 52 11.82 -18.52 4.85
N ARG A 53 12.58 -17.98 3.88
CA ARG A 53 12.63 -16.55 3.58
C ARG A 53 11.81 -16.27 2.34
N VAL A 54 10.77 -15.45 2.48
CA VAL A 54 9.94 -14.94 1.38
C VAL A 54 9.88 -13.42 1.48
N LYS A 55 9.23 -12.75 0.53
CA LYS A 55 8.95 -11.33 0.61
C LYS A 55 7.51 -11.09 1.07
N ALA A 56 7.32 -10.16 1.99
CA ALA A 56 6.03 -9.65 2.44
C ALA A 56 5.92 -8.15 2.10
N CYS A 57 4.71 -7.60 2.11
CA CYS A 57 4.52 -6.16 1.92
C CYS A 57 4.46 -5.44 3.25
N LEU A 58 5.42 -4.53 3.49
CA LEU A 58 5.46 -3.68 4.69
C LEU A 58 5.38 -2.22 4.28
N GLY A 59 4.62 -1.43 5.03
CA GLY A 59 4.36 -0.06 4.63
C GLY A 59 3.43 0.78 5.50
N THR A 60 3.40 2.07 5.18
CA THR A 60 2.42 3.08 5.56
C THR A 60 1.53 3.41 4.35
N CYS A 61 0.22 3.38 4.54
CA CYS A 61 -0.77 3.77 3.54
C CYS A 61 -1.78 4.75 4.17
N ALA A 62 -2.48 5.51 3.34
CA ALA A 62 -3.41 6.52 3.83
C ALA A 62 -4.68 5.87 4.40
N SER A 63 -5.18 6.44 5.49
CA SER A 63 -6.51 6.18 5.99
C SER A 63 -7.10 7.49 6.52
N TYR A 64 -8.38 7.72 6.26
CA TYR A 64 -9.04 8.96 6.67
C TYR A 64 -10.54 8.77 6.84
N ALA A 65 -11.13 9.64 7.66
CA ALA A 65 -12.57 9.78 7.81
C ALA A 65 -12.91 11.27 7.69
N LEU A 66 -13.80 11.61 6.77
CA LEU A 66 -14.25 12.98 6.53
C LEU A 66 -15.73 13.10 6.91
N PRO A 67 -16.14 14.16 7.63
CA PRO A 67 -17.54 14.37 7.97
C PRO A 67 -18.40 14.59 6.72
N LEU A 68 -19.68 14.19 6.80
CA LEU A 68 -20.73 14.37 5.81
C LEU A 68 -21.99 14.92 6.48
N ASP A 69 -22.77 15.74 5.78
CA ASP A 69 -24.02 16.32 6.30
C ASP A 69 -25.18 15.33 6.40
N TYR A 70 -25.03 14.13 5.83
CA TYR A 70 -26.08 13.10 5.76
C TYR A 70 -25.53 11.74 6.19
N SER A 71 -26.43 10.86 6.67
CA SER A 71 -26.09 9.48 7.06
C SER A 71 -25.36 8.76 5.91
N PRO A 72 -24.18 8.16 6.12
CA PRO A 72 -23.62 7.69 7.40
C PRO A 72 -22.75 8.69 8.18
N HIS A 73 -22.89 10.00 7.93
CA HIS A 73 -22.20 11.13 8.56
C HIS A 73 -20.67 11.18 8.39
N PHE A 74 -20.06 10.12 7.87
CA PHE A 74 -18.64 10.06 7.56
C PHE A 74 -18.35 9.26 6.29
N LYS A 75 -17.54 9.83 5.40
CA LYS A 75 -16.86 9.09 4.34
C LYS A 75 -15.55 8.53 4.89
N LYS A 76 -15.44 7.21 4.95
CA LYS A 76 -14.26 6.50 5.47
C LYS A 76 -13.48 5.86 4.33
N VAL A 77 -12.17 6.02 4.34
CA VAL A 77 -11.23 5.33 3.44
C VAL A 77 -10.13 4.70 4.28
N CYS A 78 -9.83 3.45 3.98
CA CYS A 78 -8.76 2.69 4.60
C CYS A 78 -7.99 2.00 3.49
N GLU A 79 -6.72 2.32 3.35
CA GLU A 79 -5.80 1.55 2.52
C GLU A 79 -4.74 0.88 3.39
N CYS A 80 -4.27 -0.28 2.94
CA CYS A 80 -3.19 -1.01 3.57
C CYS A 80 -2.19 -1.49 2.50
N CYS A 81 -0.94 -1.67 2.91
CA CYS A 81 0.12 -2.12 2.02
C CYS A 81 -0.07 -3.61 1.71
N LYS A 82 -0.44 -3.93 0.46
CA LYS A 82 -0.79 -5.28 0.02
C LYS A 82 0.02 -5.70 -1.22
N PRO A 83 0.17 -7.00 -1.49
CA PRO A 83 0.74 -7.47 -2.74
C PRO A 83 -0.06 -6.96 -3.95
N SER A 84 0.64 -6.36 -4.90
CA SER A 84 0.12 -6.06 -6.24
C SER A 84 0.37 -7.23 -7.20
N SER A 85 1.45 -7.97 -6.99
CA SER A 85 1.77 -9.21 -7.67
C SER A 85 2.57 -10.12 -6.74
N THR A 86 2.38 -11.43 -6.92
CA THR A 86 3.05 -12.49 -6.17
C THR A 86 3.73 -13.46 -7.13
N GLN A 87 4.64 -14.27 -6.59
CA GLN A 87 5.20 -15.42 -7.27
C GLN A 87 5.26 -16.60 -6.31
N MET A 88 5.14 -17.82 -6.85
CA MET A 88 5.32 -19.05 -6.07
C MET A 88 6.81 -19.36 -5.94
N VAL A 89 7.28 -19.54 -4.70
CA VAL A 89 8.66 -19.95 -4.39
C VAL A 89 8.63 -21.33 -3.77
N THR A 90 9.49 -22.22 -4.27
CA THR A 90 9.56 -23.62 -3.84
C THR A 90 10.62 -23.82 -2.76
N PHE A 91 10.28 -24.58 -1.73
CA PHE A 91 11.19 -25.04 -0.67
C PHE A 91 11.10 -26.56 -0.51
N ASN A 92 12.16 -27.16 0.02
CA ASN A 92 12.22 -28.58 0.36
C ASN A 92 12.27 -28.74 1.88
N LEU A 93 11.23 -29.31 2.46
CA LEU A 93 11.14 -29.56 3.90
C LEU A 93 11.97 -30.79 4.31
N PRO A 94 12.57 -30.77 5.52
CA PRO A 94 13.34 -31.90 6.04
C PRO A 94 12.44 -33.03 6.56
N ASP A 95 13.03 -34.19 6.83
CA ASP A 95 12.45 -35.29 7.62
C ASP A 95 11.06 -35.77 7.16
N CYS A 96 10.88 -35.89 5.83
CA CYS A 96 9.64 -36.39 5.26
C CYS A 96 9.54 -37.92 5.34
N GLN A 97 8.33 -38.40 5.67
CA GLN A 97 8.00 -39.82 5.62
C GLN A 97 8.05 -40.36 4.19
N SER A 98 8.32 -41.67 4.06
CA SER A 98 8.35 -42.36 2.77
C SER A 98 7.05 -42.13 1.98
N GLY A 99 7.19 -41.75 0.71
CA GLY A 99 6.05 -41.45 -0.17
C GLY A 99 5.49 -40.02 -0.06
N ILE A 100 5.95 -39.23 0.91
CA ILE A 100 5.58 -37.81 1.04
C ILE A 100 6.60 -36.94 0.29
N SER A 101 6.12 -36.11 -0.65
CA SER A 101 6.98 -35.15 -1.34
C SER A 101 7.47 -34.05 -0.39
N PRO A 102 8.77 -33.72 -0.37
CA PRO A 102 9.31 -32.64 0.47
C PRO A 102 8.97 -31.24 -0.05
N ILE A 103 8.43 -31.15 -1.27
CA ILE A 103 8.19 -29.89 -1.95
C ILE A 103 7.01 -29.15 -1.31
N VAL A 104 7.22 -27.87 -1.00
CA VAL A 104 6.18 -26.92 -0.62
C VAL A 104 6.37 -25.63 -1.41
N GLN A 105 5.27 -25.03 -1.84
CA GLN A 105 5.27 -23.74 -2.52
C GLN A 105 4.64 -22.69 -1.63
N VAL A 106 5.28 -21.52 -1.58
CA VAL A 106 4.86 -20.39 -0.75
C VAL A 106 4.80 -19.15 -1.63
N GLU A 107 3.71 -18.40 -1.53
CA GLU A 107 3.60 -17.10 -2.18
C GLU A 107 4.57 -16.08 -1.57
N SER A 108 5.28 -15.37 -2.44
CA SER A 108 6.23 -14.32 -2.10
C SER A 108 5.87 -13.05 -2.89
N ALA A 109 5.86 -11.90 -2.22
CA ALA A 109 5.52 -10.63 -2.84
C ALA A 109 6.59 -10.19 -3.86
N VAL A 110 6.15 -9.80 -5.06
CA VAL A 110 7.04 -9.22 -6.09
C VAL A 110 6.92 -7.69 -6.10
N GLN A 111 5.69 -7.18 -6.08
CA GLN A 111 5.39 -5.75 -5.97
C GLN A 111 4.34 -5.51 -4.89
N CYS A 112 4.42 -4.36 -4.23
CA CYS A 112 3.48 -3.93 -3.19
C CYS A 112 2.86 -2.59 -3.56
N LYS A 113 1.58 -2.41 -3.22
CA LYS A 113 0.84 -1.16 -3.41
C LYS A 113 -0.14 -0.94 -2.26
N CYS A 114 -0.47 0.32 -1.99
CA CYS A 114 -1.62 0.64 -1.15
C CYS A 114 -2.90 0.25 -1.89
N LYS A 115 -3.74 -0.53 -1.22
CA LYS A 115 -5.04 -1.00 -1.72
C LYS A 115 -6.06 -0.89 -0.60
N MET A 116 -7.34 -0.77 -0.95
CA MET A 116 -8.43 -0.73 0.04
C MET A 116 -8.34 -1.92 1.02
N CYS A 117 -8.58 -1.62 2.29
CA CYS A 117 -8.78 -2.63 3.31
C CYS A 117 -9.95 -3.54 2.89
N THR A 118 -9.79 -4.84 3.10
CA THR A 118 -10.79 -5.88 2.77
C THR A 118 -11.24 -6.51 4.07
#